data_AF-A0A0M9BQ83-F1
#
_entry.id   AF-A0A0M9BQ83-F1
#
_cell.length_a   1.000
_cell.length_b   1.000
_cell.length_c   1.000
_cell.angle_alpha   90.00
_cell.angle_beta   90.00
_cell.angle_gamma   90.00
#
_symmetry.space_group_name_H-M   'P 1'
#
loop_
_entity.id
_entity.type
_entity.pdbx_description
1 polymer ?
#
loop_
_entity_poly.entity_id
_entity_poly.type
_entity_poly.pdbx_seq_one_letter_code
_entity_poly.pdbx_strand_id
1 'polypeptide(L)'
;MDSAFVKYVEGLFNESSEKLNWTGKNSTGARSDAAEESINKVYEWHSKNPDEPIRLVGHSHGGNVAILLANLLEKKGKKVEILITVATPVREYKLDTKVGQHIQMYNNRDSVQMDMGGKWWRLGFGSTSTRKFKGADNVRAKDGETGSKIEAHSTMHSNVDIWKKYIEPILKLK
;
A
#
# COMPACT_ATOMS: atom_id res chain seq x y z
N MET A 1 8.46 6.32 -4.85
CA MET A 1 8.77 6.78 -3.49
C MET A 1 10.12 7.45 -3.51
N ASP A 2 10.35 8.37 -2.56
CA ASP A 2 11.62 9.07 -2.42
C ASP A 2 12.75 8.11 -2.01
N SER A 3 13.98 8.35 -2.46
CA SER A 3 15.11 7.44 -2.22
C SER A 3 15.56 7.40 -0.76
N ALA A 4 15.48 8.51 -0.02
CA ALA A 4 15.80 8.54 1.40
C ALA A 4 14.71 7.82 2.20
N PHE A 5 13.45 7.97 1.79
CA PHE A 5 12.35 7.21 2.35
C PHE A 5 12.51 5.70 2.15
N VAL A 6 12.88 5.25 0.94
CA VAL A 6 13.13 3.82 0.67
C VAL A 6 14.25 3.30 1.56
N LYS A 7 15.38 4.00 1.65
CA LYS A 7 16.49 3.59 2.54
C LYS A 7 16.08 3.51 4.01
N TYR A 8 15.22 4.42 4.46
CA TYR A 8 14.68 4.35 5.82
C TYR A 8 13.83 3.09 6.02
N VAL A 9 12.92 2.77 5.09
CA VAL A 9 12.10 1.57 5.17
C VAL A 9 12.95 0.30 5.11
N GLU A 10 13.97 0.27 4.25
CA GLU A 10 14.96 -0.82 4.18
C GLU A 10 15.71 -0.98 5.50
N GLY A 11 16.15 0.12 6.12
CA GLY A 11 16.78 0.09 7.44
C GLY A 11 15.84 -0.34 8.57
N LEU A 12 14.55 -0.01 8.48
CA LEU A 12 13.53 -0.39 9.45
C LEU A 12 13.29 -1.91 9.48
N PHE A 13 13.36 -2.56 8.33
CA PHE A 13 13.24 -4.02 8.21
C PHE A 13 14.59 -4.74 8.17
N ASN A 14 15.71 -4.00 8.11
CA ASN A 14 17.05 -4.53 7.86
C ASN A 14 17.11 -5.40 6.58
N GLU A 15 16.42 -4.97 5.53
CA GLU A 15 16.21 -5.70 4.28
C GLU A 15 16.37 -4.78 3.07
N SER A 16 16.81 -5.31 1.93
CA SER A 16 16.72 -4.57 0.66
C SER A 16 15.32 -4.65 0.07
N SER A 17 14.86 -3.57 -0.55
CA SER A 17 13.55 -3.54 -1.21
C SER A 17 13.69 -3.63 -2.73
N GLU A 18 12.63 -4.09 -3.39
CA GLU A 18 12.56 -4.07 -4.84
C GLU A 18 11.31 -3.36 -5.32
N LYS A 19 11.50 -2.44 -6.27
CA LYS A 19 10.38 -1.71 -6.88
C LYS A 19 9.70 -2.60 -7.93
N LEU A 20 8.41 -2.84 -7.75
CA LEU A 20 7.58 -3.49 -8.75
C LEU A 20 7.25 -2.52 -9.88
N ASN A 21 7.30 -3.01 -11.12
CA ASN A 21 6.96 -2.23 -12.29
C ASN A 21 5.46 -2.00 -12.31
N TRP A 22 5.05 -0.74 -12.23
CA TRP A 22 3.65 -0.35 -12.36
C TRP A 22 3.56 0.97 -13.10
N THR A 23 2.70 0.99 -14.12
CA THR A 23 2.54 2.12 -15.05
C THR A 23 1.86 3.34 -14.41
N GLY A 24 1.28 3.21 -13.21
CA GLY A 24 0.51 4.26 -12.57
C GLY A 24 -0.90 4.46 -13.15
N LYS A 25 -1.30 3.65 -14.14
CA LYS A 25 -2.62 3.74 -14.80
C LYS A 25 -3.75 3.46 -13.80
N ASN A 26 -4.86 4.18 -13.99
CA ASN A 26 -6.00 4.20 -13.06
C ASN A 26 -7.18 3.30 -13.49
N SER A 27 -6.96 2.29 -14.35
CA SER A 27 -8.01 1.33 -14.68
C SER A 27 -7.97 0.14 -13.75
N THR A 28 -9.12 -0.53 -13.58
CA THR A 28 -9.20 -1.83 -12.88
C THR A 28 -8.28 -2.86 -13.54
N GLY A 29 -8.33 -2.97 -14.88
CA GLY A 29 -7.44 -3.86 -15.65
C GLY A 29 -5.96 -3.60 -15.36
N ALA A 30 -5.50 -2.34 -15.44
CA ALA A 30 -4.08 -2.04 -15.21
C ALA A 30 -3.58 -2.34 -13.80
N ARG A 31 -4.49 -2.39 -12.80
CA ARG A 31 -4.13 -2.79 -11.43
C ARG A 31 -4.04 -4.30 -11.29
N SER A 32 -4.95 -5.05 -11.92
CA SER A 32 -4.89 -6.51 -11.99
C SER A 32 -3.66 -6.98 -12.78
N ASP A 33 -3.45 -6.43 -13.98
CA ASP A 33 -2.31 -6.77 -14.84
C ASP A 33 -0.99 -6.53 -14.10
N ALA A 34 -0.85 -5.40 -13.41
CA ALA A 34 0.37 -5.11 -12.64
C ALA A 34 0.59 -6.09 -11.48
N ALA A 35 -0.48 -6.57 -10.82
CA ALA A 35 -0.36 -7.60 -9.78
C ALA A 35 0.02 -8.96 -10.37
N GLU A 36 -0.56 -9.32 -11.52
CA GLU A 36 -0.25 -10.56 -12.25
C GLU A 36 1.17 -10.56 -12.84
N GLU A 37 1.65 -9.43 -13.35
CA GLU A 37 3.04 -9.29 -13.80
C GLU A 37 4.02 -9.38 -12.63
N SER A 38 3.64 -8.84 -11.47
CA SER A 38 4.48 -8.83 -10.28
C SER A 38 4.55 -10.17 -9.55
N ILE A 39 3.53 -11.03 -9.68
CA ILE A 39 3.46 -12.22 -8.83
C ILE A 39 4.58 -13.22 -9.11
N ASN A 40 4.93 -13.47 -10.36
CA ASN A 40 5.96 -14.46 -10.69
C ASN A 40 7.29 -14.06 -10.05
N LYS A 41 7.61 -12.77 -10.09
CA LYS A 41 8.83 -12.22 -9.49
C LYS A 41 8.89 -12.46 -7.97
N VAL A 42 7.82 -12.10 -7.24
CA VAL A 42 7.77 -12.29 -5.79
C VAL A 42 7.73 -13.77 -5.42
N TYR A 43 6.95 -14.56 -6.15
CA TYR A 43 6.80 -16.01 -5.93
C TYR A 43 8.12 -16.75 -6.15
N GLU A 44 8.85 -16.45 -7.23
CA GLU A 44 10.14 -17.06 -7.54
C GLU A 44 11.22 -16.65 -6.54
N TRP A 45 11.26 -15.37 -6.16
CA TRP A 45 12.20 -14.90 -5.14
C TRP A 45 11.96 -15.61 -3.80
N HIS A 46 10.73 -15.67 -3.31
CA HIS A 46 10.42 -16.36 -2.04
C HIS A 46 10.57 -17.88 -2.17
N SER A 47 10.41 -18.46 -3.36
CA SER A 47 10.67 -19.91 -3.53
C SER A 47 12.15 -20.25 -3.40
N LYS A 48 13.04 -19.30 -3.70
CA LYS A 48 14.50 -19.42 -3.47
C LYS A 48 14.91 -19.02 -2.05
N ASN A 49 14.10 -18.21 -1.38
CA ASN A 49 14.32 -17.72 -0.02
C ASN A 49 13.09 -18.06 0.87
N PRO A 50 12.84 -19.35 1.16
CA PRO A 50 11.58 -19.80 1.76
C PRO A 50 11.35 -19.34 3.20
N ASP A 51 12.42 -19.00 3.91
CA ASP A 51 12.38 -18.53 5.30
C ASP A 51 12.29 -16.99 5.39
N GLU A 52 12.46 -16.28 4.26
CA GLU A 52 12.43 -14.82 4.22
C GLU A 52 10.98 -14.30 4.09
N PRO A 53 10.58 -13.26 4.85
CA PRO A 53 9.20 -12.80 4.85
C PRO A 53 8.84 -12.03 3.59
N ILE A 54 7.57 -12.09 3.17
CA ILE A 54 7.05 -11.18 2.14
C ILE A 54 6.46 -9.94 2.81
N ARG A 55 7.01 -8.77 2.49
CA ARG A 55 6.50 -7.47 2.91
C ARG A 55 6.15 -6.61 1.70
N LEU A 56 4.93 -6.07 1.68
CA LEU A 56 4.43 -5.26 0.58
C LEU A 56 4.10 -3.86 1.08
N VAL A 57 4.67 -2.84 0.41
CA VAL A 57 4.35 -1.43 0.67
C VAL A 57 3.80 -0.81 -0.60
N GLY A 58 2.57 -0.31 -0.53
CA GLY A 58 1.89 0.29 -1.67
C GLY A 58 1.36 1.68 -1.34
N HIS A 59 1.60 2.64 -2.24
CA HIS A 59 1.08 4.00 -2.13
C HIS A 59 -0.02 4.25 -3.16
N SER A 60 -1.05 5.02 -2.80
CA SER A 60 -2.13 5.41 -3.71
C SER A 60 -2.75 4.17 -4.36
N HIS A 61 -2.91 4.15 -5.69
CA HIS A 61 -3.39 2.98 -6.42
C HIS A 61 -2.44 1.79 -6.37
N GLY A 62 -1.14 1.99 -6.11
CA GLY A 62 -0.18 0.92 -5.85
C GLY A 62 -0.51 0.11 -4.59
N GLY A 63 -1.22 0.70 -3.62
CA GLY A 63 -1.76 -0.07 -2.48
C GLY A 63 -2.85 -1.05 -2.88
N ASN A 64 -3.67 -0.72 -3.89
CA ASN A 64 -4.64 -1.69 -4.44
C ASN A 64 -3.93 -2.83 -5.18
N VAL A 65 -2.84 -2.52 -5.90
CA VAL A 65 -1.99 -3.54 -6.51
C VAL A 65 -1.37 -4.45 -5.43
N ALA A 66 -0.87 -3.88 -4.33
CA ALA A 66 -0.33 -4.65 -3.21
C ALA A 66 -1.38 -5.57 -2.55
N ILE A 67 -2.62 -5.11 -2.38
CA ILE A 67 -3.73 -5.93 -1.88
C ILE A 67 -4.02 -7.10 -2.83
N LEU A 68 -4.13 -6.83 -4.14
CA LEU A 68 -4.36 -7.87 -5.15
C LEU A 68 -3.22 -8.89 -5.17
N LEU A 69 -1.97 -8.41 -5.13
CA LEU A 69 -0.79 -9.25 -5.09
C LEU A 69 -0.79 -10.15 -3.85
N ALA A 70 -1.15 -9.63 -2.67
CA ALA A 70 -1.27 -10.43 -1.46
C ALA A 70 -2.31 -11.56 -1.61
N ASN A 71 -3.49 -11.25 -2.17
CA ASN A 71 -4.52 -12.26 -2.45
C ASN A 71 -4.02 -13.34 -3.44
N LEU A 72 -3.30 -12.95 -4.49
CA LEU A 72 -2.77 -13.87 -5.48
C LEU A 72 -1.64 -14.74 -4.93
N LEU A 73 -0.78 -14.20 -4.06
CA LEU A 73 0.28 -14.95 -3.38
C LEU A 73 -0.29 -16.02 -2.46
N GLU A 74 -1.34 -15.71 -1.69
CA GLU A 74 -2.01 -16.70 -0.84
C GLU A 74 -2.56 -17.87 -1.67
N LYS A 75 -3.18 -17.57 -2.83
CA LYS A 75 -3.68 -18.60 -3.75
C LYS A 75 -2.57 -19.53 -4.27
N LYS A 76 -1.31 -19.06 -4.28
CA LYS A 76 -0.11 -19.84 -4.61
C LYS A 76 0.59 -20.42 -3.36
N GLY A 77 -0.04 -20.36 -2.19
CA GLY A 77 0.50 -20.90 -0.94
C GLY A 77 1.62 -20.05 -0.31
N LYS A 78 1.74 -18.77 -0.69
CA LYS A 78 2.73 -17.83 -0.11
C LYS A 78 2.01 -16.79 0.73
N LYS A 79 2.39 -16.67 2.00
CA LYS A 79 1.77 -15.73 2.95
C LYS A 79 2.51 -14.41 2.97
N VAL A 80 1.77 -13.31 2.94
CA VAL A 80 2.32 -11.98 3.18
C VAL A 80 2.37 -11.72 4.69
N GLU A 81 3.55 -11.40 5.21
CA GLU A 81 3.71 -11.09 6.62
C GLU A 81 3.21 -9.69 6.93
N ILE A 82 3.65 -8.69 6.16
CA ILE A 82 3.29 -7.28 6.38
C ILE A 82 2.79 -6.67 5.07
N LEU A 83 1.60 -6.08 5.12
CA LEU A 83 1.03 -5.25 4.06
C LEU A 83 0.84 -3.83 4.61
N ILE A 84 1.52 -2.85 4.01
CA ILE A 84 1.36 -1.44 4.35
C ILE A 84 0.79 -0.71 3.14
N THR A 85 -0.39 -0.15 3.30
CA THR A 85 -1.04 0.68 2.29
C THR A 85 -1.07 2.13 2.77
N VAL A 86 -0.59 3.05 1.92
CA VAL A 86 -0.44 4.47 2.26
C VAL A 86 -1.26 5.30 1.29
N ALA A 87 -2.15 6.15 1.81
CA ALA A 87 -2.98 7.04 1.00
C ALA A 87 -3.82 6.28 -0.06
N THR A 88 -4.05 4.99 0.16
CA THR A 88 -4.69 4.10 -0.81
C THR A 88 -6.20 4.32 -0.81
N PRO A 89 -6.82 4.57 -1.98
CA PRO A 89 -8.27 4.71 -2.07
C PRO A 89 -8.93 3.36 -1.78
N VAL A 90 -9.89 3.32 -0.84
CA VAL A 90 -10.65 2.11 -0.50
C VAL A 90 -11.73 1.87 -1.54
N ARG A 91 -11.55 0.83 -2.35
CA ARG A 91 -12.37 0.54 -3.53
C ARG A 91 -12.88 -0.91 -3.50
N GLU A 92 -13.29 -1.45 -4.64
CA GLU A 92 -13.69 -2.85 -4.81
C GLU A 92 -12.60 -3.87 -4.47
N TYR A 93 -11.32 -3.45 -4.41
CA TYR A 93 -10.18 -4.30 -4.02
C TYR A 93 -10.17 -4.50 -2.51
N LYS A 94 -10.62 -5.68 -2.08
CA LYS A 94 -10.61 -6.11 -0.68
C LYS A 94 -9.49 -7.11 -0.48
N LEU A 95 -8.90 -7.05 0.71
CA LEU A 95 -8.02 -8.10 1.17
C LEU A 95 -8.91 -9.29 1.58
N ASP A 96 -8.88 -10.34 0.78
CA ASP A 96 -9.69 -11.55 0.96
C ASP A 96 -8.88 -12.67 1.63
N THR A 97 -7.57 -12.45 1.81
CA THR A 97 -6.64 -13.34 2.51
C THR A 97 -6.30 -12.83 3.91
N LYS A 98 -5.72 -13.71 4.73
CA LYS A 98 -5.06 -13.33 5.98
C LYS A 98 -3.61 -12.95 5.68
N VAL A 99 -3.23 -11.74 6.06
CA VAL A 99 -1.82 -11.33 6.20
C VAL A 99 -1.45 -11.26 7.68
N GLY A 100 -0.15 -11.31 7.99
CA GLY A 100 0.32 -11.19 9.38
C GLY A 100 -0.11 -9.86 10.02
N GLN A 101 0.11 -8.75 9.30
CA GLN A 101 -0.34 -7.42 9.67
C GLN A 101 -0.71 -6.61 8.41
N HIS A 102 -1.88 -5.95 8.42
CA HIS A 102 -2.26 -4.96 7.43
C HIS A 102 -2.34 -3.59 8.10
N ILE A 103 -1.45 -2.67 7.74
CA ILE A 103 -1.50 -1.27 8.19
C ILE A 103 -1.98 -0.38 7.05
N GLN A 104 -2.99 0.44 7.30
CA GLN A 104 -3.46 1.47 6.37
C GLN A 104 -3.18 2.85 6.96
N MET A 105 -2.24 3.59 6.37
CA MET A 105 -2.04 4.99 6.71
C MET A 105 -2.94 5.87 5.83
N TYR A 106 -3.71 6.74 6.48
CA TYR A 106 -4.55 7.72 5.79
C TYR A 106 -4.53 9.07 6.49
N ASN A 107 -5.05 10.08 5.80
CA ASN A 107 -5.24 11.41 6.32
C ASN A 107 -6.57 12.00 5.80
N ASN A 108 -7.28 12.80 6.59
CA ASN A 108 -8.58 13.32 6.17
C ASN A 108 -8.45 14.44 5.12
N ARG A 109 -7.29 15.11 5.07
CA ARG A 109 -6.98 16.19 4.14
C ARG A 109 -6.61 15.71 2.75
N ASP A 110 -6.15 14.46 2.62
CA ASP A 110 -5.78 13.85 1.34
C ASP A 110 -7.01 13.75 0.43
N SER A 111 -7.20 14.74 -0.43
CA SER A 111 -8.33 14.74 -1.37
C SER A 111 -8.11 13.72 -2.47
N VAL A 112 -6.86 13.38 -2.82
CA VAL A 112 -6.54 12.43 -3.88
C VAL A 112 -7.03 11.03 -3.56
N GLN A 113 -6.87 10.59 -2.30
CA GLN A 113 -7.40 9.31 -1.84
C GLN A 113 -8.93 9.22 -1.99
N MET A 114 -9.66 10.34 -1.90
CA MET A 114 -11.12 10.38 -2.11
C MET A 114 -11.52 10.59 -3.58
N ASP A 115 -10.80 11.46 -4.28
CA ASP A 115 -11.25 12.11 -5.52
C ASP A 115 -10.68 11.47 -6.79
N MET A 116 -9.55 10.77 -6.76
CA MET A 116 -8.90 10.30 -8.00
C MET A 116 -9.40 8.94 -8.51
N GLY A 117 -10.71 8.84 -8.76
CA GLY A 117 -11.37 7.71 -9.43
C GLY A 117 -11.78 7.97 -10.88
N GLY A 118 -10.88 8.45 -11.73
CA GLY A 118 -11.04 8.47 -13.19
C GLY A 118 -12.31 9.14 -13.75
N LYS A 119 -12.61 8.91 -15.04
CA LYS A 119 -13.82 9.44 -15.72
C LYS A 119 -15.14 9.01 -15.06
N TRP A 120 -15.16 7.91 -14.30
CA TRP A 120 -16.34 7.42 -13.58
C TRP A 120 -16.77 8.29 -12.40
N TRP A 121 -15.86 9.09 -11.82
CA TRP A 121 -16.19 10.10 -10.81
C TRP A 121 -17.11 11.20 -11.36
N ARG A 122 -16.90 11.64 -12.61
CA ARG A 122 -17.71 12.68 -13.27
C ARG A 122 -19.17 12.27 -13.52
N LEU A 123 -19.48 10.98 -13.42
CA LEU A 123 -20.81 10.41 -13.65
C LEU A 123 -21.50 9.94 -12.36
N GLY A 124 -20.93 10.20 -11.18
CA GLY A 124 -21.59 9.90 -9.89
C GLY A 124 -21.47 8.45 -9.38
N PHE A 125 -20.61 7.62 -9.98
CA PHE A 125 -20.59 6.17 -9.71
C PHE A 125 -19.47 5.67 -8.77
N GLY A 126 -18.67 6.51 -8.12
CA GLY A 126 -17.67 5.96 -7.19
C GLY A 126 -16.77 6.97 -6.47
N SER A 127 -17.31 7.64 -5.45
CA SER A 127 -16.48 8.14 -4.35
C SER A 127 -16.17 6.97 -3.40
N THR A 128 -14.94 6.87 -2.91
CA THR A 128 -14.65 5.98 -1.78
C THR A 128 -15.36 6.58 -0.55
N SER A 129 -16.41 5.92 -0.03
CA SER A 129 -17.14 6.44 1.13
C SER A 129 -16.35 6.32 2.45
N THR A 130 -15.21 5.63 2.42
CA THR A 130 -14.33 5.43 3.57
C THR A 130 -12.85 5.47 3.17
N ARG A 131 -12.00 5.86 4.13
CA ARG A 131 -10.52 5.81 4.03
C ARG A 131 -9.92 4.60 4.75
N LYS A 132 -10.79 3.76 5.32
CA LYS A 132 -10.42 2.63 6.18
C LYS A 132 -10.67 1.29 5.49
N PHE A 133 -9.69 0.41 5.54
CA PHE A 133 -9.84 -0.99 5.13
C PHE A 133 -10.35 -1.83 6.31
N LYS A 134 -11.33 -2.70 6.06
CA LYS A 134 -11.80 -3.66 7.07
C LYS A 134 -10.65 -4.63 7.42
N GLY A 135 -10.40 -4.84 8.70
CA GLY A 135 -9.36 -5.76 9.18
C GLY A 135 -7.94 -5.18 9.20
N ALA A 136 -7.75 -3.93 8.75
CA ALA A 136 -6.47 -3.23 8.84
C ALA A 136 -6.34 -2.43 10.15
N ASP A 137 -5.10 -2.29 10.62
CA ASP A 137 -4.68 -1.26 11.57
C ASP A 137 -4.75 0.10 10.84
N ASN A 138 -5.91 0.76 10.91
CA ASN A 138 -6.16 2.01 10.20
C ASN A 138 -5.61 3.21 10.99
N VAL A 139 -4.43 3.68 10.59
CA VAL A 139 -3.71 4.78 11.24
C VAL A 139 -3.96 6.11 10.55
N ARG A 140 -4.46 7.08 11.31
CA ARG A 140 -4.63 8.45 10.81
C ARG A 140 -3.39 9.29 11.15
N ALA A 141 -2.64 9.71 10.14
CA ALA A 141 -1.67 10.81 10.31
C ALA A 141 -2.44 12.12 10.56
N LYS A 142 -1.93 13.03 11.39
CA LYS A 142 -2.61 14.30 11.69
C LYS A 142 -2.62 15.24 10.49
N ASP A 143 -3.78 15.86 10.20
CA ASP A 143 -4.01 16.71 9.01
C ASP A 143 -3.13 17.98 8.94
N GLY A 144 -2.63 18.46 10.09
CA GLY A 144 -1.70 19.59 10.15
C GLY A 144 -0.25 19.23 9.85
N GLU A 145 0.09 17.94 9.81
CA GLU A 145 1.47 17.45 9.66
C GLU A 145 1.78 17.00 8.22
N THR A 146 0.77 17.01 7.33
CA THR A 146 0.85 16.42 5.99
C THR A 146 0.88 17.45 4.86
N GLY A 147 0.73 18.74 5.16
CA GLY A 147 0.69 19.84 4.17
C GLY A 147 -0.71 20.09 3.61
N SER A 148 -0.80 20.62 2.39
CA SER A 148 -2.06 20.86 1.66
C SER A 148 -2.77 19.56 1.25
N LYS A 149 -3.96 19.67 0.63
CA LYS A 149 -4.78 18.51 0.26
C LYS A 149 -4.10 17.54 -0.71
N ILE A 150 -3.26 18.07 -1.61
CA ILE A 150 -2.52 17.29 -2.60
C ILE A 150 -1.20 16.80 -2.00
N GLU A 151 -0.49 17.67 -1.27
CA GLU A 151 0.76 17.29 -0.58
C GLU A 151 0.53 16.17 0.42
N ALA A 152 -0.62 16.17 1.11
CA ALA A 152 -0.96 15.12 2.06
C ALA A 152 -0.96 13.72 1.43
N HIS A 153 -1.25 13.62 0.13
CA HIS A 153 -1.18 12.36 -0.60
C HIS A 153 0.25 11.83 -0.68
N SER A 154 1.24 12.70 -0.76
CA SER A 154 2.65 12.35 -0.91
C SER A 154 3.42 12.32 0.41
N THR A 155 3.18 13.28 1.30
CA THR A 155 3.91 13.43 2.57
C THR A 155 3.89 12.16 3.42
N MET A 156 2.80 11.38 3.38
CA MET A 156 2.70 10.11 4.12
C MET A 156 3.66 9.00 3.63
N HIS A 157 4.29 9.13 2.46
CA HIS A 157 5.27 8.18 1.92
C HIS A 157 6.60 8.84 1.51
N SER A 158 6.80 10.11 1.87
CA SER A 158 8.03 10.86 1.59
C SER A 158 8.62 11.52 2.84
N ASN A 159 7.88 11.56 3.95
CA ASN A 159 8.36 12.07 5.23
C ASN A 159 8.58 10.91 6.22
N VAL A 160 9.85 10.67 6.54
CA VAL A 160 10.29 9.63 7.49
C VAL A 160 9.71 9.87 8.88
N ASP A 161 9.61 11.11 9.34
CA ASP A 161 9.12 11.42 10.69
C ASP A 161 7.65 11.04 10.87
N ILE A 162 6.85 11.09 9.80
CA ILE A 162 5.48 10.57 9.81
C ILE A 162 5.49 9.06 10.07
N TRP A 163 6.39 8.30 9.44
CA TRP A 163 6.48 6.86 9.66
C TRP A 163 7.01 6.50 11.04
N LYS A 164 8.04 7.18 11.53
CA LYS A 164 8.56 7.01 12.90
C LYS A 164 7.48 7.25 13.95
N LYS A 165 6.59 8.20 13.69
CA LYS A 165 5.53 8.58 14.62
C LYS A 165 4.30 7.68 14.58
N TYR A 166 3.92 7.20 13.39
CA TYR A 166 2.60 6.56 13.18
C TYR A 166 2.67 5.09 12.77
N ILE A 167 3.76 4.63 12.14
CA ILE A 167 3.90 3.24 11.66
C ILE A 167 4.83 2.44 12.55
N GLU A 168 6.04 2.94 12.76
CA GLU A 168 7.07 2.24 13.54
C GLU A 168 6.57 1.76 14.91
N PRO A 169 5.83 2.56 15.71
CA PRO A 169 5.39 2.13 17.04
C PRO A 169 4.36 1.00 17.03
N ILE A 170 3.74 0.71 15.88
CA ILE A 170 2.71 -0.33 15.75
C ILE A 170 3.15 -1.51 14.89
N LEU A 171 4.36 -1.45 14.30
CA LEU A 171 4.89 -2.55 13.50
C LEU A 171 5.15 -3.75 14.39
N LYS A 172 4.60 -4.89 13.98
CA LYS A 172 4.82 -6.18 14.64
C LYS A 172 5.93 -6.91 13.90
N LEU A 173 7.16 -6.44 14.10
CA LEU A 173 8.35 -7.16 13.66
C LEU A 173 8.43 -8.46 14.48
N LYS A 174 8.60 -9.59 13.79
CA LYS A 174 8.84 -10.89 14.41
C LYS A 174 10.31 -11.27 14.28
#